data_AF-A0A5J5CEZ8-F1
#
_entry.id   AF-A0A5J5CEZ8-F1
#
_cell.length_a   1.000
_cell.length_b   1.000
_cell.length_c   1.000
_cell.angle_alpha   90.00
_cell.angle_beta   90.00
_cell.angle_gamma   90.00
#
_symmetry.space_group_name_H-M   'P 1'
#
loop_
_entity.id
_entity.type
_entity.pdbx_description
1 polymer ?
#
loop_
_entity_poly.entity_id
_entity_poly.type
_entity_poly.pdbx_seq_one_letter_code
_entity_poly.pdbx_strand_id
1 'polypeptide(L)'
;MAEYANIVRRALGQIRGHGGVRGFLTQLFRVNDVKTGPLVGVDKYGNKYYEDSKHYFFGRHRWVIYTTEMNGKNTMWEVDGSMVPAEWYNLQFVYHY
;
A
#
# COMPACT_ATOMS: atom_id res chain seq x y z
N MET A 1 -16.91 -22.91 15.08
CA MET A 1 -16.49 -21.85 16.02
C MET A 1 -15.00 -21.51 15.94
N ALA A 2 -14.09 -22.48 15.77
CA ALA A 2 -12.64 -22.22 15.71
C ALA A 2 -12.14 -21.48 14.45
N GLU A 3 -12.80 -21.65 13.30
CA GLU A 3 -12.42 -20.94 12.06
C GLU A 3 -12.61 -19.43 12.15
N TYR A 4 -13.71 -18.97 12.76
CA TYR A 4 -13.99 -17.54 12.95
C TYR A 4 -12.93 -16.86 13.80
N ALA A 5 -12.39 -17.55 14.81
CA ALA A 5 -11.33 -17.01 15.65
C ALA A 5 -10.05 -16.69 14.85
N ASN A 6 -9.73 -17.50 13.84
CA ASN A 6 -8.58 -17.26 12.97
C ASN A 6 -8.80 -16.08 12.02
N ILE A 7 -10.03 -15.93 11.49
CA ILE A 7 -10.41 -14.79 10.65
C ILE A 7 -10.33 -13.49 11.45
N VAL A 8 -10.89 -13.48 12.66
CA VAL A 8 -10.85 -12.32 13.56
C VAL A 8 -9.42 -11.97 13.95
N ARG A 9 -8.57 -12.97 14.27
CA ARG A 9 -7.15 -12.74 14.54
C ARG A 9 -6.41 -12.13 13.36
N ARG A 10 -6.69 -12.56 12.13
CA ARG A 10 -6.10 -11.97 10.91
C ARG A 10 -6.56 -10.54 10.71
N ALA A 11 -7.86 -10.25 10.85
CA ALA A 11 -8.41 -8.91 10.75
C ALA A 11 -7.80 -7.95 11.80
N LEU A 12 -7.69 -8.40 13.05
CA LEU A 12 -7.02 -7.64 14.11
C LEU A 12 -5.53 -7.42 13.82
N GLY A 13 -4.85 -8.41 13.23
CA GLY A 13 -3.48 -8.30 12.76
C GLY A 13 -3.30 -7.22 11.70
N GLN A 14 -4.21 -7.16 10.71
CA GLN A 14 -4.20 -6.12 9.68
C GLN A 14 -4.41 -4.73 10.29
N ILE A 15 -5.41 -4.54 11.15
CA ILE A 15 -5.67 -3.24 11.79
C ILE A 15 -4.44 -2.74 12.58
N ARG A 16 -3.75 -3.65 13.29
CA ARG A 16 -2.50 -3.32 13.99
C ARG A 16 -1.34 -3.05 13.04
N GLY A 17 -1.21 -3.81 11.95
CA GLY A 17 -0.16 -3.63 10.94
C GLY A 17 -0.21 -2.29 10.22
N HIS A 18 -1.39 -1.69 10.08
CA HIS A 18 -1.58 -0.38 9.43
C HIS A 18 -1.42 0.83 10.37
N GLY A 19 -0.89 0.64 11.58
CA GLY A 19 -0.71 1.74 12.54
C GLY A 19 -2.02 2.18 13.20
N GLY A 20 -2.99 1.26 13.31
CA GLY A 20 -4.28 1.47 13.95
C GLY A 20 -5.41 1.79 12.98
N VAL A 21 -6.58 2.09 13.54
CA VAL A 21 -7.84 2.25 12.77
C VAL A 21 -7.75 3.39 11.76
N ARG A 22 -7.07 4.49 12.09
CA ARG A 22 -6.93 5.64 11.18
C ARG A 22 -6.11 5.28 9.94
N GLY A 23 -4.95 4.62 10.11
CA GLY A 23 -4.12 4.19 8.98
C GLY A 23 -4.81 3.11 8.15
N PHE A 24 -5.51 2.18 8.81
CA PHE A 24 -6.35 1.19 8.15
C PHE A 24 -7.46 1.84 7.30
N LEU A 25 -8.20 2.81 7.85
CA LEU A 25 -9.27 3.51 7.12
C LEU A 25 -8.71 4.34 5.96
N THR A 26 -7.62 5.08 6.17
CA THR A 26 -6.99 5.85 5.09
C THR A 26 -6.53 4.93 3.96
N GLN A 27 -5.98 3.76 4.29
CA GLN A 27 -5.57 2.80 3.28
C GLN A 27 -6.78 2.15 2.58
N LEU A 28 -7.83 1.81 3.32
CA LEU A 28 -9.07 1.27 2.76
C LEU A 28 -9.71 2.25 1.77
N PHE A 29 -9.80 3.55 2.09
CA PHE A 29 -10.42 4.54 1.22
C PHE A 29 -9.53 5.00 0.05
N ARG A 30 -8.21 5.02 0.20
CA ARG A 30 -7.29 5.45 -0.88
C ARG A 30 -6.94 4.33 -1.83
N VAL A 31 -6.70 3.12 -1.30
CA VAL A 31 -6.12 1.99 -2.04
C VAL A 31 -7.19 0.95 -2.37
N ASN A 32 -8.36 0.99 -1.71
CA ASN A 32 -9.40 -0.04 -1.77
C ASN A 32 -8.91 -1.46 -1.42
N ASP A 33 -7.67 -1.58 -0.91
CA ASP A 33 -7.05 -2.85 -0.56
C ASP A 33 -6.20 -2.69 0.71
N VAL A 34 -6.34 -3.68 1.60
CA VAL A 34 -5.67 -3.72 2.91
C VAL A 34 -4.54 -4.74 2.83
N LYS A 35 -3.53 -4.42 2.02
CA LYS A 35 -2.30 -5.20 1.94
C LYS A 35 -1.28 -4.72 2.93
N THR A 36 -0.70 -5.66 3.68
CA THR A 36 0.42 -5.40 4.59
C THR A 36 1.64 -6.12 4.04
N GLY A 37 2.78 -5.44 3.99
CA GLY A 37 4.02 -6.01 3.47
C GLY A 37 5.25 -5.24 3.97
N PRO A 38 6.46 -5.78 3.79
CA PRO A 38 7.68 -5.08 4.14
C PRO A 38 7.90 -3.88 3.21
N LEU A 39 8.36 -2.78 3.78
CA LEU A 39 8.73 -1.58 3.06
C LEU A 39 10.07 -1.83 2.34
N VAL A 40 10.09 -1.71 1.03
CA VAL A 40 11.30 -1.83 0.20
C VAL A 40 12.06 -0.51 0.19
N GLY A 41 11.34 0.60 0.03
CA GLY A 41 11.96 1.91 -0.09
C GLY A 41 10.95 3.05 -0.15
N VAL A 42 11.49 4.26 -0.07
CA VAL A 42 10.75 5.51 -0.18
C VAL A 42 11.44 6.35 -1.25
N ASP A 43 10.68 6.91 -2.19
CA ASP A 43 11.26 7.82 -3.18
C ASP A 43 11.47 9.23 -2.61
N LYS A 44 12.07 10.10 -3.43
CA LYS A 44 12.28 11.53 -3.13
C LYS A 44 10.98 12.32 -2.91
N TYR A 45 9.84 11.82 -3.36
CA TYR A 45 8.54 12.47 -3.23
C TYR A 45 7.75 11.98 -2.02
N GLY A 46 8.24 10.94 -1.33
CA GLY A 46 7.57 10.33 -0.18
C GLY A 46 6.62 9.18 -0.55
N ASN A 47 6.61 8.71 -1.79
CA ASN A 47 5.91 7.49 -2.18
C ASN A 47 6.61 6.28 -1.57
N LYS A 48 5.83 5.39 -0.97
CA LYS A 48 6.34 4.20 -0.26
C LYS A 48 6.10 2.96 -1.09
N TYR A 49 7.15 2.18 -1.30
CA TYR A 49 7.11 0.95 -2.10
C TYR A 49 7.16 -0.27 -1.21
N TYR A 50 6.25 -1.19 -1.44
CA TYR A 50 6.10 -2.43 -0.68
C TYR A 50 6.20 -3.62 -1.61
N GLU A 51 6.83 -4.69 -1.12
CA GLU A 51 6.97 -5.94 -1.85
C GLU A 51 6.75 -7.13 -0.92
N ASP A 52 5.84 -8.01 -1.28
CA ASP A 52 5.65 -9.29 -0.61
C ASP A 52 5.42 -10.40 -1.64
N SER A 53 6.51 -11.09 -1.97
CA SER A 53 6.52 -12.24 -2.88
C SER A 53 6.10 -13.56 -2.23
N LYS A 54 5.95 -13.59 -0.90
CA LYS A 54 5.60 -14.82 -0.16
C LYS A 54 4.10 -15.01 -0.04
N HIS A 55 3.35 -13.92 0.17
CA HIS A 55 1.92 -14.00 0.42
C HIS A 55 1.07 -13.62 -0.80
N TYR A 56 1.64 -12.97 -1.81
CA TYR A 56 0.91 -12.48 -2.97
C TYR A 56 1.45 -13.03 -4.29
N PHE A 57 0.53 -13.24 -5.23
CA PHE A 57 0.84 -13.72 -6.58
C PHE A 57 1.60 -12.66 -7.41
N PHE A 58 2.33 -13.12 -8.43
CA PHE A 58 3.04 -12.27 -9.38
C PHE A 58 2.09 -11.23 -10.01
N GLY A 59 2.51 -9.97 -10.07
CA GLY A 59 1.65 -8.83 -10.45
C GLY A 59 0.86 -8.16 -9.32
N ARG A 60 0.64 -8.81 -8.17
CA ARG A 60 0.05 -8.18 -6.96
C ARG A 60 1.00 -8.11 -5.76
N HIS A 61 2.16 -8.76 -5.88
CA HIS A 61 3.24 -8.79 -4.89
C HIS A 61 3.94 -7.45 -4.66
N ARG A 62 3.85 -6.51 -5.60
CA ARG A 62 4.43 -5.18 -5.49
C ARG A 62 3.33 -4.14 -5.55
N TRP A 63 3.39 -3.15 -4.68
CA TRP A 63 2.46 -2.02 -4.71
C TRP A 63 3.13 -0.75 -4.17
N VAL A 64 2.58 0.38 -4.58
CA VAL A 64 3.01 1.71 -4.13
C VAL A 64 1.88 2.35 -3.32
N ILE A 65 2.25 3.03 -2.24
CA ILE A 65 1.37 3.92 -1.51
C ILE A 65 1.86 5.34 -1.78
N TYR A 66 1.06 6.10 -2.53
CA TYR A 66 1.38 7.47 -2.89
C TYR A 66 1.39 8.39 -1.67
N THR A 67 2.27 9.39 -1.72
CA THR A 67 2.25 10.50 -0.77
C THR A 67 0.92 11.27 -0.83
N THR A 68 0.59 11.96 0.26
CA THR A 68 -0.58 12.85 0.33
C THR A 68 -0.30 14.23 -0.29
N GLU A 69 0.98 14.59 -0.43
CA GLU A 69 1.40 15.85 -1.03
C GLU A 69 2.64 15.60 -1.88
N MET A 70 2.59 16.04 -3.14
CA MET A 70 3.71 16.00 -4.07
C MET A 70 3.89 17.37 -4.71
N ASN A 71 5.09 17.95 -4.57
CA ASN A 71 5.46 19.25 -5.15
C ASN A 71 4.46 20.38 -4.84
N GLY A 72 3.92 20.42 -3.61
CA GLY A 72 2.95 21.44 -3.17
C GLY A 72 1.52 21.24 -3.70
N LYS A 73 1.25 20.14 -4.40
CA LYS A 73 -0.12 19.73 -4.78
C LYS A 73 -0.62 18.65 -3.82
N ASN A 74 -1.88 18.79 -3.40
CA ASN A 74 -2.54 17.82 -2.54
C ASN A 74 -3.00 16.62 -3.39
N THR A 75 -2.20 15.56 -3.38
CA THR A 75 -2.44 14.30 -4.12
C THR A 75 -3.12 13.24 -3.24
N MET A 76 -3.87 13.68 -2.22
CA MET A 76 -4.58 12.77 -1.32
C MET A 76 -5.52 11.83 -2.08
N TRP A 77 -6.24 12.37 -3.06
CA TRP A 77 -7.23 11.65 -3.88
C TRP A 77 -6.90 11.64 -5.38
N GLU A 78 -6.16 12.64 -5.85
CA GLU A 78 -5.66 12.71 -7.23
C GLU A 78 -4.35 11.94 -7.34
N VAL A 79 -4.44 10.61 -7.24
CA VAL A 79 -3.28 9.74 -7.44
C VAL A 79 -3.16 9.41 -8.92
N ASP A 80 -1.96 9.54 -9.48
CA ASP A 80 -1.66 9.21 -10.88
C ASP A 80 -0.46 8.27 -10.95
N GLY A 81 -0.51 7.29 -11.84
CA GLY A 81 0.59 6.38 -12.14
C GLY A 81 1.85 7.10 -12.64
N SER A 82 1.69 8.28 -13.24
CA SER A 82 2.82 9.13 -13.69
C SER A 82 3.65 9.72 -12.54
N MET A 83 3.17 9.66 -11.30
CA MET A 83 3.88 10.17 -10.12
C MET A 83 5.05 9.28 -9.69
N VAL A 84 5.16 8.07 -10.23
CA VAL A 84 6.27 7.15 -9.96
C VAL A 84 7.50 7.56 -10.78
N PRO A 85 8.65 7.86 -10.14
CA PRO A 85 9.88 8.18 -10.86
C PRO A 85 10.39 6.99 -11.69
N ALA A 86 11.09 7.29 -12.79
CA ALA A 86 11.53 6.29 -13.78
C ALA A 86 12.39 5.16 -13.19
N GLU A 87 13.19 5.44 -12.15
CA GLU A 87 14.00 4.44 -11.45
C GLU A 87 13.16 3.32 -10.84
N TRP A 88 11.96 3.67 -10.35
CA TRP A 88 11.01 2.74 -9.74
C TRP A 88 10.02 2.16 -10.76
N TYR A 89 9.83 2.81 -11.91
CA TYR A 89 8.97 2.32 -12.99
C TYR A 89 9.49 0.99 -13.57
N ASN A 90 10.81 0.88 -13.77
CA ASN A 90 11.45 -0.34 -14.29
C ASN A 90 11.33 -1.55 -13.35
N LEU A 91 11.10 -1.31 -12.05
CA LEU A 91 10.91 -2.37 -11.04
C LEU A 91 9.49 -2.93 -11.03
N GLN A 92 8.65 -2.54 -11.99
CA GLN A 92 7.29 -3.03 -12.17
C GLN A 92 6.43 -2.85 -10.91
N PHE A 93 6.62 -1.74 -10.17
CA PHE A 93 5.66 -1.28 -9.16
C PHE A 93 4.44 -0.67 -9.87
N VAL A 94 3.77 -1.49 -10.67
CA VAL A 94 2.59 -1.11 -11.43
C VAL A 94 1.39 -1.58 -10.66
N TYR A 95 0.49 -0.65 -10.35
CA TYR A 95 -0.97 -0.75 -10.33
C TYR A 95 -1.53 0.25 -9.31
N HIS A 96 -2.23 1.27 -9.80
CA HIS A 96 -3.59 1.60 -9.37
C HIS A 96 -4.40 1.90 -10.65
N TYR A 97 -5.68 1.52 -10.63
CA TYR A 97 -6.62 1.55 -11.75
C TYR A 97 -6.84 2.95 -12.31
#